data_AF-A0A935UP39-F1
#
_entry.id   AF-A0A935UP39-F1
#
_cell.length_a   1.000
_cell.length_b   1.000
_cell.length_c   1.000
_cell.angle_alpha   90.00
_cell.angle_beta   90.00
_cell.angle_gamma   90.00
#
_symmetry.space_group_name_H-M   'P 1'
#
loop_
_entity.id
_entity.type
_entity.pdbx_description
1 polymer ?
#
loop_
_entity_poly.entity_id
_entity_poly.type
_entity_poly.pdbx_seq_one_letter_code
_entity_poly.pdbx_strand_id
1 'polypeptide(L)'
;MSLIDLSYPLATGMAVYPGDETTPVISRLSSHGEGRHQSSAFATGCHAGTHIDLPLHFRAGEPALEDFPVGRCEGTAVALDAPQGAIPPAALAGVDLSAVDFVLLRTGWARHWGTPQYYCDWPWLTEGTALLLAEAGLKGVGLDSPSIDPFGVETAHHILAAAGLINIENLAALDRLPAGTVPLRGPAAAAGRRRGVAGARRGLGAGRGRPSCRMTGATRTKPADRRAACTATRRAGGWRAPSPRWATRRAARRRRWSAAAASPSTGAASWTPAPRSRPSP
;
A
#
# COMPACT_ATOMS: atom_id res chain seq x y z
N MET A 1 -31.41 11.63 -6.61
CA MET A 1 -30.06 11.51 -6.04
C MET A 1 -29.20 10.79 -7.07
N SER A 2 -28.15 11.43 -7.61
CA SER A 2 -27.28 10.82 -8.63
C SER A 2 -26.07 10.15 -7.98
N LEU A 3 -25.74 8.93 -8.42
CA LEU A 3 -24.51 8.26 -8.01
C LEU A 3 -23.37 8.66 -8.97
N ILE A 4 -22.21 8.98 -8.40
CA ILE A 4 -20.98 9.23 -9.15
C ILE A 4 -20.05 8.06 -8.87
N ASP A 5 -19.71 7.30 -9.91
CA ASP A 5 -18.72 6.24 -9.81
C ASP A 5 -17.32 6.85 -9.80
N LEU A 6 -16.58 6.59 -8.71
CA LEU A 6 -15.21 7.05 -8.52
C LEU A 6 -14.19 5.96 -8.84
N SER A 7 -14.59 4.92 -9.58
CA SER A 7 -13.75 3.76 -9.88
C SER A 7 -13.38 3.68 -11.36
N TYR A 8 -12.18 3.18 -11.64
CA TYR A 8 -11.82 2.75 -13.00
C TYR A 8 -12.27 1.32 -13.27
N PRO A 9 -12.72 0.99 -14.50
CA PRO A 9 -13.02 -0.38 -14.88
C PRO A 9 -11.74 -1.22 -14.88
N LEU A 10 -11.83 -2.44 -14.34
CA LEU A 10 -10.75 -3.40 -14.41
C LEU A 10 -10.77 -4.14 -15.75
N ALA A 11 -9.60 -4.28 -16.38
CA ALA A 11 -9.44 -4.94 -17.66
C ALA A 11 -8.19 -5.82 -17.67
N THR A 12 -8.25 -6.93 -18.41
CA THR A 12 -7.11 -7.83 -18.59
C THR A 12 -5.90 -7.06 -19.12
N GLY A 13 -4.76 -7.17 -18.43
CA GLY A 13 -3.51 -6.55 -18.84
C GLY A 13 -3.46 -5.02 -18.68
N MET A 14 -4.41 -4.42 -17.96
CA MET A 14 -4.31 -3.00 -17.60
C MET A 14 -3.04 -2.71 -16.80
N ALA A 15 -2.56 -1.47 -16.88
CA ALA A 15 -1.40 -1.04 -16.12
C ALA A 15 -1.67 -1.12 -14.60
N VAL A 16 -0.64 -1.50 -13.86
CA VAL A 16 -0.59 -1.52 -12.39
C VAL A 16 0.62 -0.71 -11.92
N TYR A 17 0.74 -0.51 -10.61
CA TYR A 17 1.84 0.27 -10.06
C TYR A 17 3.21 -0.32 -10.50
N PRO A 18 4.20 0.50 -10.90
CA PRO A 18 5.48 -0.02 -11.37
C PRO A 18 6.22 -0.79 -10.28
N GLY A 19 6.38 -2.09 -10.50
CA GLY A 19 6.96 -3.02 -9.53
C GLY A 19 6.02 -4.17 -9.17
N ASP A 20 4.72 -3.99 -9.39
CA ASP A 20 3.74 -5.05 -9.18
C ASP A 20 3.83 -6.12 -10.27
N GLU A 21 3.80 -7.37 -9.86
CA GLU A 21 3.94 -8.51 -10.77
C GLU A 21 2.60 -9.02 -11.30
N THR A 22 1.48 -8.70 -10.62
CA THR A 22 0.16 -9.25 -10.95
C THR A 22 -0.75 -8.19 -11.57
N THR A 23 -0.93 -8.27 -12.88
CA THR A 23 -1.96 -7.49 -13.58
C THR A 23 -3.31 -8.23 -13.54
N PRO A 24 -4.45 -7.51 -13.60
CA PRO A 24 -5.75 -8.16 -13.71
C PRO A 24 -5.82 -9.08 -14.92
N VAL A 25 -6.46 -10.23 -14.74
CA VAL A 25 -6.77 -11.21 -15.79
C VAL A 25 -8.22 -11.66 -15.62
N ILE A 26 -9.03 -11.36 -16.63
CA ILE A 26 -10.42 -11.81 -16.75
C ILE A 26 -10.46 -12.85 -17.87
N SER A 27 -10.84 -14.07 -17.53
CA SER A 27 -10.89 -15.21 -18.46
C SER A 27 -12.31 -15.76 -18.54
N ARG A 28 -12.86 -15.89 -19.75
CA ARG A 28 -14.13 -16.58 -19.95
C ARG A 28 -13.91 -18.09 -19.84
N LEU A 29 -14.67 -18.75 -18.97
CA LEU A 29 -14.63 -20.20 -18.75
C LEU A 29 -15.69 -20.94 -19.56
N SER A 30 -16.87 -20.35 -19.77
CA SER A 30 -17.96 -20.95 -20.55
C SER A 30 -18.89 -19.89 -21.17
N SER A 31 -19.71 -20.31 -22.15
CA SER A 31 -20.72 -19.45 -22.80
C SER A 31 -21.99 -20.21 -23.17
N HIS A 32 -23.06 -19.46 -23.48
CA HIS A 32 -24.36 -20.04 -23.87
C HIS A 32 -24.34 -20.83 -25.18
N GLY A 33 -23.36 -20.58 -26.07
CA GLY A 33 -23.22 -21.29 -27.35
C GLY A 33 -22.86 -22.78 -27.20
N GLU A 34 -22.46 -23.22 -26.01
CA GLU A 34 -22.13 -24.62 -25.69
C GLU A 34 -23.23 -25.30 -24.87
N GLY A 35 -24.44 -24.73 -24.81
CA GLY A 35 -25.54 -25.25 -24.00
C GLY A 35 -25.34 -25.09 -22.49
N ARG A 36 -24.42 -24.20 -22.06
CA ARG A 36 -24.12 -23.88 -20.66
C ARG A 36 -24.53 -22.44 -20.30
N HIS A 37 -24.19 -21.98 -19.10
CA HIS A 37 -24.27 -20.57 -18.69
C HIS A 37 -22.94 -19.84 -18.94
N GLN A 38 -22.96 -18.50 -18.98
CA GLN A 38 -21.72 -17.71 -19.02
C GLN A 38 -21.05 -17.72 -17.65
N SER A 39 -19.77 -18.12 -17.61
CA SER A 39 -18.94 -18.08 -16.41
C SER A 39 -17.56 -17.51 -16.74
N SER A 40 -16.97 -16.76 -15.81
CA SER A 40 -15.67 -16.12 -15.96
C SER A 40 -14.85 -16.24 -14.67
N ALA A 41 -13.54 -16.35 -14.80
CA ALA A 41 -12.57 -16.24 -13.71
C ALA A 41 -11.95 -14.84 -13.70
N PHE A 42 -11.59 -14.38 -12.50
CA PHE A 42 -10.89 -13.12 -12.28
C PHE A 42 -9.72 -13.34 -11.32
N ALA A 43 -8.53 -12.87 -11.71
CA ALA A 43 -7.34 -12.85 -10.88
C ALA A 43 -6.69 -11.46 -10.95
N THR A 44 -6.27 -10.91 -9.81
CA THR A 44 -5.64 -9.58 -9.73
C THR A 44 -4.80 -9.45 -8.48
N GLY A 45 -3.86 -8.49 -8.48
CA GLY A 45 -3.31 -7.93 -7.24
C GLY A 45 -4.35 -7.02 -6.56
N CYS A 46 -4.27 -6.88 -5.23
CA CYS A 46 -5.20 -6.07 -4.45
C CYS A 46 -5.08 -4.55 -4.71
N HIS A 47 -3.92 -4.11 -5.23
CA HIS A 47 -3.61 -2.70 -5.50
C HIS A 47 -3.83 -2.30 -6.97
N ALA A 48 -4.55 -3.14 -7.73
CA ALA A 48 -4.87 -2.85 -9.12
C ALA A 48 -6.13 -1.97 -9.25
N GLY A 49 -6.06 -0.94 -10.09
CA GLY A 49 -7.18 -0.02 -10.29
C GLY A 49 -7.48 0.83 -9.06
N THR A 50 -8.72 1.30 -8.95
CA THR A 50 -9.22 1.99 -7.76
C THR A 50 -9.35 1.00 -6.62
N HIS A 51 -8.63 1.23 -5.53
CA HIS A 51 -8.54 0.28 -4.42
C HIS A 51 -8.36 1.00 -3.09
N ILE A 52 -8.41 0.22 -2.02
CA ILE A 52 -8.13 0.69 -0.67
C ILE A 52 -6.90 -0.02 -0.11
N ASP A 53 -6.06 0.72 0.60
CA ASP A 53 -5.05 0.15 1.46
C ASP A 53 -5.51 0.20 2.91
N LEU A 54 -5.31 -0.93 3.57
CA LEU A 54 -5.49 -1.08 5.00
C LEU A 54 -4.12 -1.07 5.69
N PRO A 55 -4.05 -0.79 7.01
CA PRO A 55 -2.79 -0.71 7.75
C PRO A 55 -1.86 -1.92 7.56
N LEU A 56 -2.40 -3.13 7.39
CA LEU A 56 -1.62 -4.35 7.13
C LEU A 56 -0.69 -4.25 5.90
N HIS A 57 -1.03 -3.41 4.92
CA HIS A 57 -0.19 -3.22 3.72
C HIS A 57 1.23 -2.77 4.08
N PHE A 58 1.38 -1.87 5.07
CA PHE A 58 2.67 -1.29 5.47
C PHE A 58 3.06 -1.58 6.93
N ARG A 59 2.22 -2.28 7.69
CA ARG A 59 2.46 -2.59 9.11
C ARG A 59 2.14 -4.06 9.41
N ALA A 60 3.19 -4.82 9.66
CA ALA A 60 3.06 -6.23 10.00
C ALA A 60 2.29 -6.43 11.31
N GLY A 61 1.29 -7.32 11.29
CA GLY A 61 0.49 -7.67 12.47
C GLY A 61 -0.76 -6.82 12.68
N GLU A 62 -1.00 -5.83 11.82
CA GLU A 62 -2.29 -5.12 11.80
C GLU A 62 -3.41 -6.02 11.22
N PRO A 63 -4.70 -5.71 11.47
CA PRO A 63 -5.80 -6.55 11.01
C PRO A 63 -5.90 -6.61 9.47
N ALA A 64 -6.36 -7.75 8.95
CA ALA A 64 -6.56 -7.95 7.53
C ALA A 64 -7.94 -7.45 7.07
N LEU A 65 -8.20 -7.42 5.76
CA LEU A 65 -9.46 -6.93 5.20
C LEU A 65 -10.70 -7.59 5.84
N GLU A 66 -10.65 -8.89 6.11
CA GLU A 66 -11.75 -9.63 6.74
C GLU A 66 -12.08 -9.19 8.19
N ASP A 67 -11.16 -8.48 8.84
CA ASP A 67 -11.32 -7.97 10.21
C ASP A 67 -11.91 -6.55 10.24
N PHE A 68 -12.01 -5.87 9.08
CA PHE A 68 -12.53 -4.50 8.98
C PHE A 68 -14.04 -4.50 8.73
N PRO A 69 -14.86 -3.85 9.59
CA PRO A 69 -16.30 -3.71 9.35
C PRO A 69 -16.55 -2.93 8.05
N VAL A 70 -17.48 -3.40 7.22
CA VAL A 70 -17.82 -2.75 5.94
C VAL A 70 -18.20 -1.28 6.10
N GLY A 71 -18.89 -0.92 7.19
CA GLY A 71 -19.27 0.46 7.50
C GLY A 71 -18.08 1.41 7.75
N ARG A 72 -16.86 0.88 7.89
CA ARG A 72 -15.64 1.71 7.95
C ARG A 72 -15.25 2.27 6.59
N CYS A 73 -15.73 1.66 5.51
CA CYS A 73 -15.55 2.16 4.14
C CYS A 73 -16.67 3.14 3.72
N GLU A 74 -17.58 3.50 4.63
CA GLU A 74 -18.66 4.44 4.38
C GLU A 74 -18.55 5.65 5.32
N GLY A 75 -18.97 6.82 4.84
CA GLY A 75 -18.95 8.01 5.66
C GLY A 75 -19.19 9.30 4.90
N THR A 76 -19.13 10.42 5.60
CA THR A 76 -19.17 11.76 5.02
C THR A 76 -17.79 12.13 4.51
N ALA A 77 -17.66 12.42 3.22
CA ALA A 77 -16.41 12.85 2.61
C ALA A 77 -16.46 14.34 2.24
N VAL A 78 -15.31 14.99 2.26
CA VAL A 78 -15.10 16.30 1.61
C VAL A 78 -14.06 16.15 0.51
N ALA A 79 -14.32 16.75 -0.65
CA ALA A 79 -13.35 16.81 -1.74
C ALA A 79 -12.65 18.17 -1.76
N LEU A 80 -11.33 18.18 -1.71
CA LEU A 80 -10.48 19.37 -1.67
C LEU A 80 -9.58 19.41 -2.90
N ASP A 81 -9.49 20.57 -3.53
CA ASP A 81 -8.54 20.77 -4.62
C ASP A 81 -7.12 20.79 -4.05
N ALA A 82 -6.24 19.98 -4.65
CA ALA A 82 -4.85 19.84 -4.22
C ALA A 82 -3.88 20.36 -5.29
N PRO A 83 -2.74 20.97 -4.90
CA PRO A 83 -1.75 21.42 -5.86
C PRO A 83 -1.09 20.24 -6.59
N GLN A 84 -0.43 20.54 -7.71
CA GLN A 84 0.46 19.55 -8.32
C GLN A 84 1.72 19.35 -7.46
N GLY A 85 2.28 18.15 -7.45
CA GLY A 85 3.50 17.82 -6.69
C GLY A 85 3.23 17.62 -5.19
N ALA A 86 4.11 18.15 -4.34
CA ALA A 86 4.01 17.99 -2.90
C ALA A 86 2.80 18.77 -2.34
N ILE A 87 1.84 18.06 -1.74
CA ILE A 87 0.63 18.61 -1.14
C ILE A 87 0.94 19.04 0.30
N PRO A 88 1.01 20.35 0.60
CA PRO A 88 1.35 20.86 1.92
C PRO A 88 0.13 20.88 2.86
N PRO A 89 0.32 21.05 4.18
CA PRO A 89 -0.79 21.14 5.15
C PRO A 89 -1.81 22.25 4.81
N ALA A 90 -1.35 23.33 4.20
CA ALA A 90 -2.20 24.44 3.78
C ALA A 90 -3.28 24.05 2.76
N ALA A 91 -3.12 22.92 2.05
CA ALA A 91 -4.17 22.39 1.16
C ALA A 91 -5.42 21.90 1.91
N LEU A 92 -5.33 21.73 3.23
CA LEU A 92 -6.43 21.32 4.11
C LEU A 92 -7.10 22.52 4.82
N ALA A 93 -6.65 23.75 4.54
CA ALA A 93 -7.13 24.93 5.23
C ALA A 93 -8.60 25.23 4.91
N GLY A 94 -9.32 25.78 5.89
CA GLY A 94 -10.73 26.17 5.73
C GLY A 94 -11.75 25.03 5.83
N VAL A 95 -11.31 23.85 6.26
CA VAL A 95 -12.15 22.66 6.42
C VAL A 95 -12.12 22.23 7.87
N ASP A 96 -13.29 21.98 8.45
CA ASP A 96 -13.40 21.30 9.73
C ASP A 96 -13.27 19.79 9.52
N LEU A 97 -12.05 19.27 9.73
CA LEU A 97 -11.77 17.85 9.55
C LEU A 97 -12.49 16.98 10.59
N SER A 98 -12.94 17.53 11.72
CA SER A 98 -13.68 16.77 12.73
C SER A 98 -15.12 16.48 12.33
N ALA A 99 -15.64 17.20 11.33
CA ALA A 99 -17.01 17.04 10.82
C ALA A 99 -17.12 16.05 9.66
N VAL A 100 -16.03 15.40 9.26
CA VAL A 100 -15.98 14.47 8.12
C VAL A 100 -15.29 13.16 8.49
N ASP A 101 -15.65 12.09 7.79
CA ASP A 101 -15.00 10.80 7.90
C ASP A 101 -13.84 10.65 6.91
N PHE A 102 -13.93 11.29 5.74
CA PHE A 102 -12.96 11.16 4.66
C PHE A 102 -12.56 12.49 4.05
N VAL A 103 -11.27 12.60 3.69
CA VAL A 103 -10.75 13.68 2.85
C VAL A 103 -10.36 13.10 1.50
N LEU A 104 -10.95 13.61 0.42
CA LEU A 104 -10.60 13.25 -0.95
C LEU A 104 -9.83 14.41 -1.59
N LEU A 105 -8.61 14.14 -2.04
CA LEU A 105 -7.73 15.13 -2.65
C LEU A 105 -7.87 15.07 -4.16
N ARG A 106 -8.52 16.09 -4.72
CA ARG A 106 -8.67 16.27 -6.16
C ARG A 106 -7.41 16.92 -6.71
N THR A 107 -6.50 16.08 -7.18
CA THR A 107 -5.23 16.54 -7.76
C THR A 107 -5.36 16.77 -9.28
N GLY A 108 -6.44 16.29 -9.89
CA GLY A 108 -6.66 16.32 -11.34
C GLY A 108 -5.77 15.32 -12.10
N TRP A 109 -5.05 14.45 -11.39
CA TRP A 109 -4.10 13.50 -11.97
C TRP A 109 -4.78 12.38 -12.76
N ALA A 110 -6.06 12.14 -12.49
CA ALA A 110 -6.94 11.27 -13.29
C ALA A 110 -6.85 11.52 -14.80
N ARG A 111 -6.54 12.75 -15.24
CA ARG A 111 -6.36 13.08 -16.67
C ARG A 111 -5.28 12.26 -17.38
N HIS A 112 -4.34 11.68 -16.64
CA HIS A 112 -3.25 10.87 -17.20
C HIS A 112 -3.55 9.37 -17.17
N TRP A 113 -4.69 8.94 -16.62
CA TRP A 113 -5.04 7.53 -16.48
C TRP A 113 -4.88 6.75 -17.78
N GLY A 114 -4.36 5.52 -17.67
CA GLY A 114 -4.09 4.65 -18.84
C GLY A 114 -2.86 5.05 -19.65
N THR A 115 -2.15 6.13 -19.30
CA THR A 115 -0.90 6.53 -19.94
C THR A 115 0.31 6.31 -19.03
N PRO A 116 1.53 6.18 -19.59
CA PRO A 116 2.74 6.08 -18.77
C PRO A 116 2.98 7.29 -17.86
N GLN A 117 2.46 8.46 -18.23
CA GLN A 117 2.57 9.68 -17.43
C GLN A 117 1.86 9.54 -16.08
N TYR A 118 0.83 8.68 -15.98
CA TYR A 118 0.12 8.44 -14.74
C TYR A 118 1.04 8.02 -13.59
N TYR A 119 2.09 7.26 -13.90
CA TYR A 119 3.07 6.77 -12.92
C TYR A 119 4.36 7.60 -12.88
N CYS A 120 4.28 8.89 -13.22
CA CYS A 120 5.44 9.79 -13.26
C CYS A 120 5.11 11.15 -12.64
N ASP A 121 5.81 11.54 -11.56
CA ASP A 121 5.69 12.88 -10.95
C ASP A 121 4.25 13.25 -10.53
N TRP A 122 3.46 12.26 -10.07
CA TRP A 122 2.12 12.47 -9.55
C TRP A 122 2.14 13.28 -8.24
N PRO A 123 1.07 13.96 -7.85
CA PRO A 123 1.01 14.69 -6.57
C PRO A 123 0.94 13.75 -5.36
N TRP A 124 1.66 14.09 -4.28
CA TRP A 124 1.84 13.26 -3.09
C TRP A 124 1.73 14.08 -1.80
N LEU A 125 1.46 13.44 -0.66
CA LEU A 125 1.39 14.09 0.65
C LEU A 125 2.78 14.46 1.16
N THR A 126 2.96 15.70 1.66
CA THR A 126 4.10 15.96 2.54
C THR A 126 3.94 15.22 3.86
N GLU A 127 5.04 14.95 4.56
CA GLU A 127 5.03 14.37 5.91
C GLU A 127 4.13 15.17 6.86
N GLY A 128 4.22 16.51 6.83
CA GLY A 128 3.37 17.37 7.66
C GLY A 128 1.88 17.23 7.35
N THR A 129 1.52 17.03 6.08
CA THR A 129 0.11 16.81 5.69
C THR A 129 -0.37 15.45 6.17
N ALA A 130 0.45 14.41 6.05
CA ALA A 130 0.12 13.08 6.54
C ALA A 130 -0.08 13.06 8.06
N LEU A 131 0.76 13.77 8.83
CA LEU A 131 0.61 13.90 10.28
C LEU A 131 -0.69 14.61 10.66
N LEU A 132 -1.01 15.73 10.00
CA LEU A 132 -2.25 16.47 10.26
C LEU A 132 -3.49 15.60 10.00
N LEU A 133 -3.51 14.85 8.89
CA LEU A 133 -4.60 13.93 8.57
C LEU A 133 -4.71 12.78 9.58
N ALA A 134 -3.58 12.25 10.04
CA ALA A 134 -3.53 11.18 11.04
C ALA A 134 -4.11 11.61 12.41
N GLU A 135 -3.93 12.88 12.78
CA GLU A 135 -4.44 13.44 14.05
C GLU A 135 -5.91 13.86 13.98
N ALA A 136 -6.50 13.96 12.79
CA ALA A 136 -7.83 14.53 12.57
C ALA A 136 -9.02 13.59 12.90
N GLY A 137 -8.76 12.34 13.30
CA GLY A 137 -9.83 11.39 13.64
C GLY A 137 -10.62 10.85 12.43
N LEU A 138 -10.05 10.96 11.22
CA LEU A 138 -10.64 10.49 9.98
C LEU A 138 -10.71 8.96 9.92
N LYS A 139 -11.67 8.43 9.15
CA LYS A 139 -11.67 7.02 8.72
C LYS A 139 -10.66 6.77 7.61
N GLY A 140 -10.43 7.76 6.74
CA GLY A 140 -9.48 7.60 5.63
C GLY A 140 -9.25 8.83 4.77
N VAL A 141 -8.32 8.69 3.84
CA VAL A 141 -7.91 9.70 2.87
C VAL A 141 -7.90 9.05 1.48
N GLY A 142 -8.31 9.78 0.46
CA GLY A 142 -8.26 9.29 -0.91
C GLY A 142 -7.74 10.32 -1.90
N LEU A 143 -7.20 9.87 -3.03
CA LEU A 143 -6.72 10.74 -4.11
C LEU A 143 -6.82 10.07 -5.48
N ASP A 144 -6.82 10.89 -6.53
CA ASP A 144 -6.90 10.48 -7.93
C ASP A 144 -5.52 10.19 -8.57
N SER A 145 -4.56 9.80 -7.74
CA SER A 145 -3.18 9.49 -8.14
C SER A 145 -2.83 8.03 -7.75
N PRO A 146 -1.74 7.46 -8.32
CA PRO A 146 -1.35 6.07 -8.06
C PRO A 146 -0.72 5.82 -6.71
N SER A 147 -0.40 6.88 -5.93
CA SER A 147 0.15 6.72 -4.60
C SER A 147 0.07 8.01 -3.77
N ILE A 148 -0.18 7.91 -2.46
CA ILE A 148 -0.03 9.06 -1.53
C ILE A 148 1.42 9.50 -1.31
N ASP A 149 2.40 8.66 -1.66
CA ASP A 149 3.82 8.93 -1.54
C ASP A 149 4.47 9.16 -2.92
N PRO A 150 5.63 9.85 -2.99
CA PRO A 150 6.41 9.90 -4.21
C PRO A 150 7.07 8.54 -4.47
N PHE A 151 7.36 8.23 -5.75
CA PHE A 151 7.93 6.94 -6.15
C PHE A 151 9.14 6.50 -5.28
N GLY A 152 9.02 5.31 -4.70
CA GLY A 152 10.07 4.68 -3.88
C GLY A 152 10.20 5.24 -2.46
N VAL A 153 9.21 6.01 -2.00
CA VAL A 153 9.07 6.51 -0.63
C VAL A 153 7.73 6.00 -0.07
N GLU A 154 7.65 5.80 1.24
CA GLU A 154 6.51 5.16 1.92
C GLU A 154 6.17 5.89 3.24
N THR A 155 6.56 7.16 3.35
CA THR A 155 6.47 7.93 4.60
C THR A 155 5.01 8.21 4.96
N ALA A 156 4.21 8.68 4.01
CA ALA A 156 2.80 8.98 4.25
C ALA A 156 2.03 7.69 4.55
N HIS A 157 2.28 6.61 3.82
CA HIS A 157 1.71 5.30 4.10
C HIS A 157 1.95 4.84 5.53
N HIS A 158 3.19 4.89 6.02
CA HIS A 158 3.50 4.48 7.38
C HIS A 158 2.80 5.34 8.44
N ILE A 159 2.70 6.66 8.22
CA ILE A 159 2.03 7.59 9.13
C ILE A 159 0.53 7.28 9.19
N LEU A 160 -0.15 7.23 8.03
CA LEU A 160 -1.59 7.01 7.97
C LEU A 160 -1.96 5.60 8.46
N ALA A 161 -1.17 4.58 8.11
CA ALA A 161 -1.37 3.21 8.60
C ALA A 161 -1.21 3.13 10.13
N ALA A 162 -0.27 3.87 10.73
CA ALA A 162 -0.09 3.88 12.18
C ALA A 162 -1.28 4.51 12.92
N ALA A 163 -1.98 5.45 12.28
CA ALA A 163 -3.22 6.02 12.78
C ALA A 163 -4.47 5.18 12.41
N GLY A 164 -4.30 4.07 11.69
CA GLY A 164 -5.39 3.16 11.32
C GLY A 164 -6.29 3.69 10.20
N LEU A 165 -5.83 4.68 9.43
CA LEU A 165 -6.61 5.25 8.33
C LEU A 165 -6.65 4.31 7.14
N ILE A 166 -7.77 4.34 6.42
CA ILE A 166 -7.90 3.77 5.07
C ILE A 166 -7.27 4.75 4.08
N ASN A 167 -6.40 4.25 3.21
CA ASN A 167 -5.93 4.99 2.04
C ASN A 167 -6.74 4.55 0.81
N ILE A 168 -7.15 5.47 -0.05
CA ILE A 168 -7.90 5.17 -1.28
C ILE A 168 -7.16 5.74 -2.48
N GLU A 169 -6.62 4.88 -3.32
CA GLU A 169 -5.80 5.28 -4.46
C GLU A 169 -6.51 5.06 -5.79
N ASN A 170 -6.06 5.78 -6.82
CA ASN A 170 -6.63 5.74 -8.16
C ASN A 170 -8.12 6.09 -8.22
N LEU A 171 -8.58 7.08 -7.44
CA LEU A 171 -9.96 7.57 -7.58
C LEU A 171 -10.17 8.20 -8.96
N ALA A 172 -11.26 7.85 -9.61
CA ALA A 172 -11.75 8.49 -10.83
C ALA A 172 -12.73 9.62 -10.50
N ALA A 173 -13.02 10.48 -11.48
CA ALA A 173 -14.16 11.38 -11.47
C ALA A 173 -14.29 12.33 -10.25
N LEU A 174 -13.21 12.61 -9.52
CA LEU A 174 -13.25 13.53 -8.37
C LEU A 174 -13.71 14.93 -8.79
N ASP A 175 -13.44 15.33 -10.04
CA ASP A 175 -13.87 16.59 -10.68
C ASP A 175 -15.40 16.73 -10.81
N ARG A 176 -16.13 15.61 -10.75
CA ARG A 176 -17.60 15.60 -10.82
C ARG A 176 -18.28 15.76 -9.46
N LEU A 177 -17.52 15.69 -8.36
CA LEU A 177 -18.08 15.87 -7.02
C LEU A 177 -18.49 17.33 -6.79
N PRO A 178 -19.69 17.58 -6.22
CA PRO A 178 -20.11 18.92 -5.86
C PRO A 178 -19.22 19.52 -4.76
N ALA A 179 -19.31 20.84 -4.58
CA ALA A 179 -18.71 21.49 -3.43
C ALA A 179 -19.38 21.05 -2.11
N GLY A 180 -18.62 21.08 -1.01
CA GLY A 180 -19.08 20.67 0.31
C GLY A 180 -18.90 19.18 0.58
N THR A 181 -19.73 18.64 1.48
CA THR A 181 -19.64 17.24 1.89
C THR A 181 -20.56 16.34 1.08
N VAL A 182 -20.13 15.11 0.85
CA VAL A 182 -20.87 14.08 0.11
C VAL A 182 -20.83 12.74 0.84
N PRO A 183 -21.89 11.93 0.79
CA PRO A 183 -21.81 10.54 1.25
C PRO A 183 -20.86 9.74 0.36
N LEU A 184 -19.83 9.14 0.95
CA LEU A 184 -18.92 8.19 0.30
C LEU A 184 -19.32 6.76 0.67
N ARG A 185 -19.34 5.90 -0.34
CA ARG A 185 -19.60 4.47 -0.20
C ARG A 185 -18.42 3.71 -0.82
N GLY A 186 -17.68 3.01 0.02
CA GLY A 186 -16.57 2.16 -0.41
C GLY A 186 -17.00 0.77 -0.84
N PRO A 187 -16.04 -0.10 -1.20
CA PRO A 187 -16.35 -1.43 -1.69
C PRO A 187 -17.08 -2.26 -0.63
N ALA A 188 -18.15 -2.95 -1.03
CA ALA A 188 -18.80 -3.94 -0.18
C ALA A 188 -17.80 -5.07 0.11
N ALA A 189 -17.34 -5.18 1.35
CA ALA A 189 -16.38 -6.20 1.73
C ALA A 189 -16.99 -7.61 1.50
N ALA A 190 -16.30 -8.45 0.73
CA ALA A 190 -16.54 -9.88 0.77
C ALA A 190 -16.00 -10.39 2.11
N ALA A 191 -16.89 -10.60 3.09
CA ALA A 191 -16.54 -11.17 4.39
C ALA A 191 -16.07 -12.63 4.23
N GLY A 192 -14.83 -12.82 3.81
CA GLY A 192 -14.19 -14.12 3.70
C GLY A 192 -13.38 -14.39 4.96
N ARG A 193 -13.97 -15.05 5.97
CA ARG A 193 -13.17 -15.57 7.09
C ARG A 193 -12.13 -16.53 6.53
N ARG A 194 -10.84 -16.20 6.62
CA ARG A 194 -9.80 -17.23 6.53
C ARG A 194 -10.00 -18.17 7.71
N ARG A 195 -10.67 -19.31 7.50
CA ARG A 195 -10.48 -20.47 8.39
C ARG A 195 -9.03 -20.88 8.20
N GLY A 196 -8.18 -20.55 9.16
CA GLY A 196 -6.78 -20.95 9.16
C GLY A 196 -6.69 -22.44 8.89
N VAL A 197 -6.07 -22.82 7.77
CA VAL A 197 -5.58 -24.18 7.63
C VAL A 197 -4.46 -24.30 8.65
N ALA A 198 -4.75 -24.96 9.77
CA ALA A 198 -3.75 -25.38 10.73
C ALA A 198 -2.78 -26.33 10.01
N GLY A 199 -1.73 -25.76 9.42
CA GLY A 199 -0.60 -26.49 8.87
C GLY A 199 0.09 -27.22 10.02
N ALA A 200 0.01 -28.54 9.98
CA ALA A 200 0.57 -29.46 10.95
C ALA A 200 2.03 -29.10 11.30
N ARG A 201 2.28 -28.83 12.58
CA ARG A 201 3.62 -28.81 13.14
C ARG A 201 4.21 -30.22 13.04
N ARG A 202 5.14 -30.45 12.11
CA ARG A 202 6.18 -31.47 12.28
C ARG A 202 7.43 -30.75 12.82
N GLY A 203 7.77 -31.08 14.06
CA GLY A 203 8.80 -30.42 14.82
C GLY A 203 10.21 -30.69 14.30
N LEU A 204 11.05 -29.67 14.36
CA LEU A 204 12.49 -29.79 14.49
C LEU A 204 12.98 -28.70 15.44
N GLY A 205 13.55 -29.13 16.58
CA GLY A 205 14.71 -28.55 17.26
C GLY A 205 14.72 -27.07 17.65
N ALA A 206 14.73 -26.83 18.95
CA ALA A 206 14.95 -25.54 19.60
C ALA A 206 16.30 -24.88 19.30
N GLY A 207 16.33 -23.54 19.28
CA GLY A 207 17.57 -22.75 19.31
C GLY A 207 17.29 -21.25 19.43
N ARG A 208 17.68 -20.65 20.55
CA ARG A 208 17.39 -19.26 20.98
C ARG A 208 18.20 -18.21 20.22
N GLY A 209 17.70 -16.98 20.17
CA GLY A 209 18.52 -15.78 19.94
C GLY A 209 17.76 -14.60 19.34
N ARG A 210 17.29 -13.67 20.19
CA ARG A 210 16.90 -12.30 19.75
C ARG A 210 18.17 -11.50 19.43
N PRO A 211 18.25 -10.77 18.31
CA PRO A 211 19.14 -9.63 18.21
C PRO A 211 18.34 -8.32 18.38
N SER A 212 18.82 -7.46 19.27
CA SER A 212 18.45 -6.04 19.33
C SER A 212 18.90 -5.35 18.04
N CYS A 213 18.01 -4.57 17.42
CA CYS A 213 18.34 -3.78 16.24
C CYS A 213 18.76 -2.37 16.69
N ARG A 214 20.05 -2.06 16.54
CA ARG A 214 20.61 -0.71 16.63
C ARG A 214 20.51 -0.09 15.23
N MET A 215 19.91 1.09 15.12
CA MET A 215 19.84 1.86 13.87
C MET A 215 21.23 2.34 13.43
N THR A 216 21.59 2.09 12.16
CA THR A 216 22.56 2.92 11.42
C THR A 216 22.21 2.99 9.93
N GLY A 217 22.00 4.22 9.43
CA GLY A 217 22.40 4.65 8.08
C GLY A 217 21.46 4.35 6.90
N ALA A 218 20.41 5.17 6.72
CA ALA A 218 19.74 5.29 5.42
C ALA A 218 20.69 5.96 4.41
N THR A 219 20.98 5.30 3.29
CA THR A 219 21.71 5.90 2.17
C THR A 219 20.72 6.57 1.22
N ARG A 220 20.82 7.90 1.12
CA ARG A 220 20.10 8.76 0.17
C ARG A 220 20.31 8.28 -1.27
N THR A 221 19.23 7.95 -1.98
CA THR A 221 19.23 7.85 -3.45
C THR A 221 19.21 9.25 -4.07
N LYS A 222 20.03 9.46 -5.11
CA LYS A 222 20.27 10.77 -5.73
C LYS A 222 19.11 11.17 -6.69
N PRO A 223 18.85 12.48 -6.89
CA PRO A 223 17.76 12.98 -7.74
C PRO A 223 17.75 12.52 -9.20
N ALA A 224 18.88 12.05 -9.75
CA ALA A 224 19.00 11.63 -11.14
C ALA A 224 18.23 10.33 -11.47
N ASP A 225 18.02 9.44 -10.50
CA ASP A 225 17.30 8.18 -10.71
C ASP A 225 15.77 8.36 -10.85
N ARG A 226 15.22 9.47 -10.35
CA ARG A 226 13.78 9.78 -10.47
C ARG A 226 13.35 10.04 -11.91
N ARG A 227 14.23 10.65 -12.72
CA ARG A 227 13.97 10.89 -14.15
C ARG A 227 14.15 9.64 -15.00
N ALA A 228 15.00 8.69 -14.61
CA ALA A 228 15.33 7.52 -15.42
C ALA A 228 14.13 6.59 -15.66
N ALA A 229 13.32 6.34 -14.62
CA ALA A 229 12.08 5.58 -14.74
C ALA A 229 11.04 6.27 -15.64
N CYS A 230 10.98 7.60 -15.60
CA CYS A 230 10.13 8.46 -16.43
C CYS A 230 10.62 8.61 -17.89
N THR A 231 11.94 8.55 -18.14
CA THR A 231 12.48 8.60 -19.51
C THR A 231 12.47 7.26 -20.24
N ALA A 232 12.52 6.14 -19.52
CA ALA A 232 12.43 4.81 -20.13
C ALA A 232 11.05 4.58 -20.79
N THR A 233 9.99 5.19 -20.25
CA THR A 233 8.62 5.14 -20.77
C THR A 233 8.35 6.11 -21.91
N ARG A 234 9.13 7.18 -22.09
CA ARG A 234 8.99 8.13 -23.22
C ARG A 234 9.61 7.64 -24.53
N ARG A 235 10.55 6.69 -24.52
CA ARG A 235 11.31 6.26 -25.72
C ARG A 235 10.80 4.98 -26.39
N ALA A 236 9.92 4.22 -25.76
CA ALA A 236 9.39 2.99 -26.34
C ALA A 236 7.87 3.10 -26.51
N GLY A 237 7.42 3.30 -27.75
CA GLY A 237 6.00 3.26 -28.16
C GLY A 237 5.40 1.84 -28.09
N GLY A 238 5.60 1.16 -26.98
CA GLY A 238 5.18 -0.21 -26.73
C GLY A 238 5.76 -0.70 -25.42
N TRP A 239 4.90 -1.01 -24.46
CA TRP A 239 5.32 -1.54 -23.16
C TRP A 239 5.94 -2.94 -23.37
N ARG A 240 7.24 -3.07 -23.14
CA ARG A 240 7.87 -4.35 -22.78
C ARG A 240 8.36 -4.21 -21.35
N ALA A 241 7.92 -5.13 -20.49
CA ALA A 241 8.42 -5.25 -19.13
C ALA A 241 9.97 -5.21 -19.13
N PRO A 242 10.61 -4.50 -18.19
CA PRO A 242 12.07 -4.43 -18.14
C PRO A 242 12.66 -5.83 -17.97
N SER A 243 13.71 -6.14 -18.75
CA SER A 243 14.35 -7.46 -18.76
C SER A 243 14.86 -7.91 -17.37
N PRO A 244 15.02 -9.23 -17.11
CA PRO A 244 15.31 -9.80 -15.79
C PRO A 244 16.67 -9.40 -15.16
N ARG A 245 17.45 -8.52 -15.80
CA ARG A 245 18.79 -8.14 -15.35
C ARG A 245 18.80 -7.16 -14.17
N TRP A 246 17.65 -6.58 -13.79
CA TRP A 246 17.54 -5.69 -12.63
C TRP A 246 17.34 -6.46 -11.30
N ALA A 247 16.56 -7.55 -11.32
CA ALA A 247 16.27 -8.39 -10.15
C ALA A 247 17.52 -9.12 -9.59
N THR A 248 18.52 -9.38 -10.44
CA THR A 248 19.71 -10.16 -10.06
C THR A 248 20.76 -9.37 -9.26
N ARG A 249 20.74 -8.03 -9.26
CA ARG A 249 21.67 -7.22 -8.44
C ARG A 249 21.31 -7.18 -6.95
N ARG A 250 20.03 -7.37 -6.58
CA ARG A 250 19.61 -7.48 -5.17
C ARG A 250 19.89 -8.87 -4.59
N ALA A 251 19.78 -9.93 -5.40
CA ALA A 251 20.09 -11.30 -5.00
C ALA A 251 21.60 -11.57 -4.80
N ALA A 252 22.46 -10.95 -5.61
CA ALA A 252 23.92 -11.17 -5.54
C ALA A 252 24.60 -10.55 -4.29
N ARG A 253 24.02 -9.50 -3.69
CA ARG A 253 24.55 -8.89 -2.46
C ARG A 253 24.23 -9.68 -1.19
N ARG A 254 23.17 -10.50 -1.18
CA ARG A 254 22.82 -11.36 -0.04
C ARG A 254 23.71 -12.61 0.10
N ARG A 255 24.36 -13.07 -0.98
CA ARG A 255 25.17 -14.31 -0.96
C ARG A 255 26.66 -14.12 -0.61
N ARG A 256 27.17 -12.88 -0.56
CA ARG A 256 28.57 -12.59 -0.20
C ARG A 256 28.83 -12.42 1.30
N TRP A 257 27.80 -12.46 2.14
CA TRP A 257 27.88 -12.25 3.59
C TRP A 257 27.65 -13.53 4.40
N SER A 258 27.70 -14.70 3.77
CA SER A 258 27.58 -16.01 4.43
C SER A 258 28.86 -16.85 4.37
N ALA A 259 29.98 -16.28 3.92
CA ALA A 259 31.22 -17.03 3.67
C ALA A 259 32.45 -16.49 4.42
N ALA A 260 32.27 -15.83 5.57
CA ALA A 260 33.39 -15.38 6.40
C ALA A 260 33.09 -15.58 7.89
N ALA A 261 33.09 -16.85 8.31
CA ALA A 261 33.29 -17.23 9.71
C ALA A 261 33.65 -18.72 9.76
N ALA A 262 34.93 -19.04 9.61
CA ALA A 262 35.46 -20.37 9.91
C ALA A 262 36.75 -20.25 10.73
N SER A 263 36.69 -20.87 11.92
CA SER A 263 37.80 -21.41 12.75
C SER A 263 38.45 -20.50 13.83
N PRO A 264 39.02 -21.08 14.93
CA PRO A 264 38.28 -21.70 16.03
C PRO A 264 38.82 -21.39 17.46
N SER A 265 38.15 -22.00 18.46
CA SER A 265 38.58 -22.28 19.85
C SER A 265 38.55 -21.12 20.87
N THR A 266 38.34 -21.27 22.17
CA THR A 266 37.69 -22.22 23.12
C THR A 266 37.78 -21.48 24.48
N GLY A 267 36.79 -21.58 25.37
CA GLY A 267 36.94 -21.06 26.74
C GLY A 267 35.62 -20.88 27.47
N ALA A 268 35.14 -21.95 28.09
CA ALA A 268 33.94 -21.96 28.93
C ALA A 268 34.27 -21.46 30.34
N ALA A 269 33.40 -20.64 30.92
CA ALA A 269 33.29 -20.46 32.37
C ALA A 269 31.82 -20.19 32.74
N SER A 270 31.28 -21.10 33.54
CA SER A 270 29.94 -21.12 34.12
C SER A 270 29.72 -20.03 35.17
N TRP A 271 28.53 -19.42 35.21
CA TRP A 271 28.04 -18.64 36.34
C TRP A 271 26.56 -18.94 36.59
N THR A 272 26.26 -19.52 37.76
CA THR A 272 24.92 -19.70 38.33
C THR A 272 24.69 -18.66 39.44
N PRO A 273 23.54 -17.96 39.50
CA PRO A 273 23.12 -17.22 40.68
C PRO A 273 22.09 -17.97 41.54
N ALA A 274 22.23 -17.75 42.85
CA ALA A 274 21.62 -18.38 44.02
C ALA A 274 20.11 -18.08 44.25
N PRO A 275 19.42 -18.84 45.14
CA PRO A 275 17.97 -18.73 45.35
C PRO A 275 17.56 -17.61 46.32
N ARG A 276 16.34 -17.09 46.13
CA ARG A 276 15.72 -16.02 46.92
C ARG A 276 15.03 -16.58 48.17
N SER A 277 15.32 -15.98 49.33
CA SER A 277 14.59 -16.16 50.59
C SER A 277 13.35 -15.27 50.65
N ARG A 278 12.25 -15.80 51.21
CA ARG A 278 11.06 -15.06 51.66
C ARG A 278 11.10 -14.92 53.18
N PRO A 279 10.59 -13.81 53.76
CA PRO A 279 10.25 -13.76 55.17
C PRO A 279 8.74 -13.83 55.39
N SER A 280 8.33 -14.59 56.41
CA SER A 280 7.07 -14.46 57.14
C SER A 280 7.39 -14.66 58.63
N PRO A 281 6.71 -14.00 59.58
CA PRO A 281 6.43 -14.60 60.87
C PRO A 281 5.30 -15.64 60.77
#